data_AF-A0A7W9DN12-F1
#
_entry.id   AF-A0A7W9DN12-F1
#
_cell.length_a   1.000
_cell.length_b   1.000
_cell.length_c   1.000
_cell.angle_alpha   90.00
_cell.angle_beta   90.00
_cell.angle_gamma   90.00
#
_symmetry.space_group_name_H-M   'P 1'
#
loop_
_entity.id
_entity.type
_entity.pdbx_description
1 polymer ?
#
loop_
_entity_poly.entity_id
_entity_poly.type
_entity_poly.pdbx_seq_one_letter_code
_entity_poly.pdbx_strand_id
1 'polypeptide(L)'
;MKTKETPVEVGATRAAAGRGVSAVDPIDAPGGNAADGAPAGETTIGGPGTEEAPELSGIGRGLSILGDRWVLLILQRAFLLRIRTFAGWRDELGISESVLAARLKELVKNGIFVQQAYRDGRTRLEYRLSDAGLRLWSLLVAIYSWERDWAGREDLLPLIHHSCGHDAHPYLACGSCHKPMTARDTHTERGPLATFSRVGLARQHRRTTPRGDFRTDIIGYCPSSLEILGDRWSTSVLAAAFLGVRRFVDFQNELGIAPSVLTDRLKRFVELGVLQPATGRQYRLTDRGLAFFEVFAFLVYWAQRELPGPEGSDLDITHKPCGSPLRPVLQCRHCDEVLARREIHFDLSATPGQA
;
A
#
# COMPACT_ATOMS: atom_id res chain seq x y z
N MET A 1 3.94 -35.36 49.76
CA MET A 1 5.02 -34.63 50.45
C MET A 1 4.85 -33.14 50.18
N LYS A 2 4.51 -32.37 51.21
CA LYS A 2 4.46 -30.90 51.23
C LYS A 2 5.85 -30.38 51.62
N THR A 3 6.42 -29.46 50.86
CA THR A 3 7.51 -28.54 51.25
C THR A 3 7.75 -27.59 50.07
N LYS A 4 7.97 -26.29 50.19
CA LYS A 4 7.79 -25.27 51.24
C LYS A 4 8.19 -23.98 50.50
N GLU A 5 7.28 -23.03 50.33
CA GLU A 5 7.63 -21.68 49.88
C GLU A 5 8.16 -20.88 51.08
N THR A 6 9.22 -20.10 50.87
CA THR A 6 9.64 -19.03 51.78
C THR A 6 9.96 -17.77 50.98
N PRO A 7 9.48 -16.58 51.41
CA PRO A 7 9.59 -15.31 50.70
C PRO A 7 10.85 -14.54 51.10
N VAL A 8 11.29 -13.59 50.27
CA VAL A 8 12.32 -12.60 50.63
C VAL A 8 11.78 -11.19 50.38
N GLU A 9 11.99 -10.36 51.40
CA GLU A 9 11.43 -9.05 51.66
C GLU A 9 11.99 -7.89 50.83
N VAL A 10 11.18 -6.84 50.85
CA VAL A 10 11.34 -5.47 50.38
C VAL A 10 12.46 -4.74 51.14
N GLY A 11 13.30 -4.01 50.41
CA GLY A 11 14.26 -3.05 50.97
C GLY A 11 14.24 -1.74 50.19
N ALA A 12 13.50 -0.76 50.72
CA ALA A 12 13.53 0.64 50.27
C ALA A 12 14.62 1.41 51.04
N THR A 13 15.43 2.20 50.33
CA THR A 13 16.29 3.23 50.92
C THR A 13 16.18 4.54 50.15
N ARG A 14 16.12 5.62 50.93
CA ARG A 14 15.71 6.98 50.57
C ARG A 14 16.89 7.94 50.78
N ALA A 15 17.03 8.89 49.85
CA ALA A 15 17.55 10.28 49.96
C ALA A 15 19.00 10.60 50.40
N ALA A 16 19.68 11.39 49.55
CA ALA A 16 20.45 12.62 49.85
C ALA A 16 20.65 13.36 48.50
N ALA A 17 20.12 14.56 48.19
CA ALA A 17 20.30 15.90 48.76
C ALA A 17 21.75 16.44 48.64
N GLY A 18 21.99 17.33 47.66
CA GLY A 18 23.21 18.14 47.53
C GLY A 18 23.03 19.23 46.45
N ARG A 19 23.25 20.49 46.82
CA ARG A 19 22.89 21.75 46.13
C ARG A 19 24.08 22.38 45.38
N GLY A 20 23.78 23.36 44.52
CA GLY A 20 24.70 24.43 44.04
C GLY A 20 24.55 24.69 42.54
N VAL A 21 23.68 25.59 42.06
CA VAL A 21 23.79 27.07 41.96
C VAL A 21 25.08 27.54 41.26
N SER A 22 24.94 28.03 40.03
CA SER A 22 25.51 29.34 39.64
C SER A 22 24.86 29.87 38.35
N ALA A 23 24.30 31.07 38.45
CA ALA A 23 23.80 31.90 37.36
C ALA A 23 24.91 32.86 36.91
N VAL A 24 24.99 33.16 35.61
CA VAL A 24 25.58 34.40 35.09
C VAL A 24 24.89 34.75 33.75
N ASP A 25 24.13 35.85 33.75
CA ASP A 25 23.76 36.73 32.62
C ASP A 25 24.44 38.09 32.91
N PRO A 26 24.34 39.15 32.09
CA PRO A 26 24.29 39.32 30.62
C PRO A 26 25.32 40.39 30.14
N ILE A 27 25.58 40.55 28.83
CA ILE A 27 26.23 41.78 28.31
C ILE A 27 25.66 42.21 26.95
N ASP A 28 24.92 43.31 27.01
CA ASP A 28 24.77 44.50 26.15
C ASP A 28 25.09 44.53 24.65
N ALA A 29 24.15 45.15 23.93
CA ALA A 29 24.32 45.86 22.67
C ALA A 29 24.94 47.27 22.87
N PRO A 30 25.51 47.85 21.80
CA PRO A 30 24.99 49.14 21.26
C PRO A 30 24.97 49.09 19.71
N GLY A 31 24.27 49.90 18.91
CA GLY A 31 23.66 51.22 19.06
C GLY A 31 24.07 52.11 17.86
N GLY A 32 23.10 52.62 17.09
CA GLY A 32 23.23 53.73 16.10
C GLY A 32 23.67 53.33 14.68
N ASN A 33 23.24 53.96 13.58
CA ASN A 33 22.47 55.18 13.36
C ASN A 33 21.99 55.23 11.89
N ALA A 34 20.92 55.97 11.62
CA ALA A 34 20.31 56.17 10.30
C ALA A 34 21.14 57.08 9.38
N ALA A 35 21.07 56.82 8.06
CA ALA A 35 21.28 57.83 7.02
C ALA A 35 20.57 57.41 5.72
N ASP A 36 19.84 58.35 5.16
CA ASP A 36 19.03 58.30 3.95
C ASP A 36 19.80 57.91 2.68
N GLY A 37 19.09 57.26 1.76
CA GLY A 37 19.56 57.01 0.40
C GLY A 37 18.61 56.13 -0.40
N ALA A 38 17.50 56.68 -0.90
CA ALA A 38 16.76 56.06 -1.99
C ALA A 38 17.66 55.95 -3.23
N PRO A 39 17.61 54.83 -3.97
CA PRO A 39 17.22 54.98 -5.36
C PRO A 39 16.34 53.84 -5.90
N ALA A 40 15.52 54.23 -6.88
CA ALA A 40 15.04 53.46 -8.03
C ALA A 40 14.37 52.09 -7.77
N GLY A 41 13.04 52.09 -7.93
CA GLY A 41 12.27 50.87 -8.07
C GLY A 41 12.64 50.12 -9.36
N GLU A 42 13.44 49.07 -9.21
CA GLU A 42 13.47 47.96 -10.14
C GLU A 42 12.37 46.96 -9.75
N THR A 43 11.29 47.00 -10.52
CA THR A 43 10.24 45.99 -10.52
C THR A 43 10.86 44.65 -10.91
N THR A 44 11.31 43.87 -9.92
CA THR A 44 11.69 42.48 -10.14
C THR A 44 10.41 41.71 -10.46
N ILE A 45 10.24 41.36 -11.73
CA ILE A 45 9.23 40.40 -12.16
C ILE A 45 9.57 39.09 -11.45
N GLY A 46 8.76 38.75 -10.43
CA GLY A 46 8.85 37.48 -9.74
C GLY A 46 8.77 36.35 -10.76
N GLY A 47 9.83 35.53 -10.83
CA GLY A 47 9.82 34.29 -11.60
C GLY A 47 8.68 33.38 -11.15
N PRO A 48 8.24 32.43 -12.01
CA PRO A 48 7.13 31.55 -11.67
C PRO A 48 7.48 30.82 -10.37
N GLY A 49 6.72 31.10 -9.32
CA GLY A 49 6.79 30.37 -8.07
C GLY A 49 6.68 28.89 -8.40
N THR A 50 7.63 28.11 -7.90
CA THR A 50 7.48 26.67 -7.81
C THR A 50 6.29 26.42 -6.92
N GLU A 51 5.11 26.32 -7.52
CA GLU A 51 3.88 25.90 -6.87
C GLU A 51 4.18 24.49 -6.34
N GLU A 52 4.46 24.40 -5.03
CA GLU A 52 4.78 23.14 -4.37
C GLU A 52 3.64 22.17 -4.67
N ALA A 53 3.97 21.07 -5.36
CA ALA A 53 2.98 20.07 -5.72
C ALA A 53 2.27 19.62 -4.43
N PRO A 54 0.92 19.64 -4.39
CA PRO A 54 0.19 19.39 -3.16
C PRO A 54 0.58 18.03 -2.58
N GLU A 55 0.84 18.00 -1.28
CA GLU A 55 1.28 16.81 -0.57
C GLU A 55 0.23 15.70 -0.74
N LEU A 56 0.67 14.52 -1.17
CA LEU A 56 -0.24 13.39 -1.42
C LEU A 56 -0.91 12.93 -0.12
N SER A 57 -2.22 12.64 -0.20
CA SER A 57 -2.94 11.93 0.85
C SER A 57 -2.28 10.58 1.16
N GLY A 58 -2.54 10.03 2.35
CA GLY A 58 -2.04 8.71 2.73
C GLY A 58 -2.41 7.63 1.72
N ILE A 59 -3.65 7.69 1.23
CA ILE A 59 -4.17 6.82 0.18
C ILE A 59 -3.44 7.04 -1.15
N GLY A 60 -3.23 8.29 -1.56
CA GLY A 60 -2.49 8.62 -2.78
C GLY A 60 -1.05 8.07 -2.76
N ARG A 61 -0.37 8.15 -1.61
CA ARG A 61 0.93 7.49 -1.41
C ARG A 61 0.82 5.97 -1.48
N GLY A 62 -0.18 5.39 -0.83
CA GLY A 62 -0.45 3.95 -0.88
C GLY A 62 -0.67 3.44 -2.31
N LEU A 63 -1.52 4.11 -3.09
CA LEU A 63 -1.78 3.83 -4.51
C LEU A 63 -0.50 3.97 -5.35
N SER A 64 0.34 4.96 -5.07
CA SER A 64 1.61 5.17 -5.76
C SER A 64 2.63 4.06 -5.47
N ILE A 65 2.71 3.59 -4.23
CA ILE A 65 3.63 2.52 -3.82
C ILE A 65 3.13 1.16 -4.33
N LEU A 66 1.88 0.83 -4.05
CA LEU A 66 1.30 -0.50 -4.31
C LEU A 66 0.80 -0.66 -5.75
N GLY A 67 0.65 0.44 -6.50
CA GLY A 67 0.43 0.44 -7.94
C GLY A 67 1.70 0.27 -8.79
N ASP A 68 2.83 -0.08 -8.17
CA ASP A 68 4.07 -0.42 -8.88
C ASP A 68 4.23 -1.93 -8.97
N ARG A 69 4.27 -2.46 -10.19
CA ARG A 69 4.42 -3.90 -10.46
C ARG A 69 5.63 -4.51 -9.76
N TRP A 70 6.79 -3.83 -9.76
CA TRP A 70 8.00 -4.39 -9.15
C TRP A 70 7.90 -4.42 -7.63
N VAL A 71 7.24 -3.44 -7.02
CA VAL A 71 6.95 -3.47 -5.58
C VAL A 71 6.12 -4.69 -5.21
N LEU A 72 5.04 -4.98 -5.94
CA LEU A 72 4.20 -6.16 -5.69
C LEU A 72 5.00 -7.47 -5.82
N LEU A 73 5.85 -7.60 -6.84
CA LEU A 73 6.71 -8.77 -7.03
C LEU A 73 7.77 -8.90 -5.92
N ILE A 74 8.42 -7.80 -5.53
CA ILE A 74 9.39 -7.78 -4.42
C ILE A 74 8.72 -8.27 -3.13
N LEU A 75 7.55 -7.73 -2.79
CA LEU A 75 6.78 -8.11 -1.61
C LEU A 75 6.41 -9.58 -1.66
N GLN A 76 5.87 -10.05 -2.77
CA GLN A 76 5.52 -11.46 -2.96
C GLN A 76 6.72 -12.39 -2.69
N ARG A 77 7.88 -12.09 -3.27
CA ARG A 77 9.13 -12.86 -3.05
C ARG A 77 9.59 -12.82 -1.59
N ALA A 78 9.39 -11.68 -0.91
CA ALA A 78 9.72 -11.53 0.51
C ALA A 78 8.84 -12.41 1.41
N PHE A 79 7.55 -12.53 1.07
CA PHE A 79 6.61 -13.34 1.84
C PHE A 79 6.75 -14.83 1.54
N LEU A 80 6.73 -15.21 0.26
CA LEU A 80 6.62 -16.60 -0.19
C LEU A 80 7.96 -17.33 -0.16
N LEU A 81 8.99 -16.71 -0.74
CA LEU A 81 10.33 -17.30 -0.85
C LEU A 81 11.28 -16.83 0.26
N ARG A 82 10.82 -15.93 1.14
CA ARG A 82 11.62 -15.38 2.24
C ARG A 82 12.90 -14.72 1.76
N ILE A 83 12.91 -14.20 0.53
CA ILE A 83 14.03 -13.43 -0.02
C ILE A 83 14.18 -12.14 0.79
N ARG A 84 15.40 -11.86 1.23
CA ARG A 84 15.75 -10.71 2.08
C ARG A 84 17.00 -9.99 1.61
N THR A 85 17.63 -10.43 0.53
CA THR A 85 18.90 -9.89 0.06
C THR A 85 18.72 -9.28 -1.32
N PHE A 86 19.50 -8.23 -1.60
CA PHE A 86 19.49 -7.58 -2.91
C PHE A 86 19.76 -8.58 -4.05
N ALA A 87 20.79 -9.41 -3.89
CA ALA A 87 21.15 -10.43 -4.87
C ALA A 87 20.00 -11.43 -5.09
N GLY A 88 19.35 -11.89 -4.02
CA GLY A 88 18.22 -12.81 -4.14
C GLY A 88 17.09 -12.26 -5.00
N TRP A 89 16.70 -10.99 -4.83
CA TRP A 89 15.67 -10.40 -5.69
C TRP A 89 16.14 -10.16 -7.12
N ARG A 90 17.38 -9.73 -7.32
CA ARG A 90 17.93 -9.53 -8.67
C ARG A 90 17.91 -10.84 -9.45
N ASP A 91 18.37 -11.92 -8.82
CA ASP A 91 18.51 -13.23 -9.46
C ASP A 91 17.12 -13.85 -9.72
N GLU A 92 16.17 -13.69 -8.79
CA GLU A 92 14.80 -14.19 -8.91
C GLU A 92 13.91 -13.37 -9.87
N LEU A 93 14.02 -12.04 -9.88
CA LEU A 93 13.12 -11.16 -10.63
C LEU A 93 13.69 -10.69 -11.98
N GLY A 94 14.96 -10.94 -12.30
CA GLY A 94 15.59 -10.45 -13.53
C GLY A 94 15.50 -8.92 -13.73
N ILE A 95 15.24 -8.18 -12.65
CA ILE A 95 15.08 -6.72 -12.63
C ILE A 95 16.46 -6.04 -12.69
N SER A 96 16.57 -4.88 -13.35
CA SER A 96 17.84 -4.15 -13.34
C SER A 96 18.21 -3.70 -11.93
N GLU A 97 19.51 -3.72 -11.62
CA GLU A 97 20.00 -3.33 -10.29
C GLU A 97 19.61 -1.90 -9.92
N SER A 98 19.60 -0.98 -10.89
CA SER A 98 19.17 0.41 -10.68
C SER A 98 17.70 0.54 -10.29
N VAL A 99 16.81 -0.21 -10.94
CA VAL A 99 15.37 -0.19 -10.63
C VAL A 99 15.15 -0.86 -9.28
N LEU A 100 15.77 -2.02 -9.02
CA LEU A 100 15.67 -2.72 -7.73
C LEU A 100 16.15 -1.85 -6.57
N ALA A 101 17.31 -1.21 -6.71
CA ALA A 101 17.86 -0.32 -5.69
C ALA A 101 16.92 0.86 -5.39
N ALA A 102 16.37 1.49 -6.43
CA ALA A 102 15.41 2.58 -6.28
C ALA A 102 14.13 2.13 -5.55
N ARG A 103 13.59 0.94 -5.89
CA ARG A 103 12.39 0.40 -5.23
C ARG A 103 12.64 0.00 -3.79
N LEU A 104 13.73 -0.72 -3.50
CA LEU A 104 14.07 -1.11 -2.13
C LEU A 104 14.31 0.13 -1.25
N LYS A 105 14.99 1.16 -1.77
CA LYS A 105 15.16 2.43 -1.08
C LYS A 105 13.80 3.07 -0.72
N GLU A 106 12.87 3.10 -1.66
CA GLU A 106 11.54 3.67 -1.42
C GLU A 106 10.74 2.84 -0.41
N LEU A 107 10.83 1.51 -0.47
CA LEU A 107 10.14 0.63 0.50
C LEU A 107 10.73 0.74 1.91
N VAL A 108 12.04 0.98 2.05
CA VAL A 108 12.66 1.28 3.35
C VAL A 108 12.23 2.66 3.85
N LYS A 109 12.23 3.67 2.97
CA LYS A 109 11.80 5.03 3.30
C LYS A 109 10.35 5.08 3.80
N ASN A 110 9.46 4.30 3.18
CA ASN A 110 8.04 4.21 3.59
C ASN A 110 7.81 3.18 4.71
N GLY A 111 8.88 2.71 5.38
CA GLY A 111 8.77 1.83 6.55
C GLY A 111 8.23 0.44 6.25
N ILE A 112 8.16 -0.01 4.99
CA ILE A 112 7.69 -1.36 4.61
C ILE A 112 8.79 -2.40 4.88
N PHE A 113 10.04 -2.05 4.60
CA PHE A 113 11.22 -2.84 4.95
C PHE A 113 12.07 -2.10 5.99
N VAL A 114 12.73 -2.86 6.86
CA VAL A 114 13.85 -2.39 7.69
C VAL A 114 15.14 -3.06 7.23
N GLN A 115 16.24 -2.31 7.22
CA GLN A 115 17.57 -2.86 6.95
C GLN A 115 18.20 -3.34 8.25
N GLN A 116 18.72 -4.57 8.26
CA GLN A 116 19.42 -5.16 9.39
C GLN A 116 20.76 -5.75 8.96
N ALA A 117 21.77 -5.64 9.82
CA ALA A 117 23.06 -6.27 9.59
C ALA A 117 22.94 -7.81 9.62
N TYR A 118 23.63 -8.49 8.72
CA TYR A 118 23.70 -9.95 8.71
C TYR A 118 24.35 -10.47 10.00
N ARG A 119 23.83 -11.57 10.56
CA ARG A 119 24.24 -12.10 11.89
C ARG A 119 25.72 -12.51 11.99
N ASP A 120 26.42 -12.72 10.88
CA ASP A 120 27.80 -13.24 10.83
C ASP A 120 28.88 -12.22 10.39
N GLY A 121 28.72 -10.94 10.76
CA GLY A 121 29.88 -10.01 10.76
C GLY A 121 30.46 -9.63 9.39
N ARG A 122 29.70 -9.75 8.30
CA ARG A 122 30.02 -9.10 7.01
C ARG A 122 29.04 -7.96 6.75
N THR A 123 29.55 -6.91 6.10
CA THR A 123 28.92 -5.64 5.64
C THR A 123 27.65 -5.77 4.78
N ARG A 124 26.99 -6.92 4.72
CA ARG A 124 25.80 -7.14 3.91
C ARG A 124 24.55 -6.88 4.75
N LEU A 125 23.68 -6.01 4.24
CA LEU A 125 22.38 -5.69 4.82
C LEU A 125 21.32 -6.67 4.30
N GLU A 126 20.47 -7.17 5.19
CA GLU A 126 19.21 -7.81 4.85
C GLU A 126 18.06 -6.82 4.95
N TYR A 127 17.06 -6.99 4.09
CA TYR A 127 15.81 -6.27 4.12
C TYR A 127 14.74 -7.17 4.73
N ARG A 128 14.19 -6.77 5.87
CA ARG A 128 13.13 -7.51 6.57
C ARG A 128 11.84 -6.73 6.60
N LEU A 129 10.71 -7.40 6.38
CA LEU A 129 9.41 -6.77 6.50
C LEU A 129 9.25 -6.22 7.92
N SER A 130 8.90 -4.94 8.00
CA SER A 130 8.46 -4.31 9.26
C SER A 130 7.07 -4.80 9.65
N ASP A 131 6.53 -4.32 10.77
CA ASP A 131 5.12 -4.56 11.11
C ASP A 131 4.16 -3.98 10.04
N ALA A 132 4.46 -2.80 9.51
CA ALA A 132 3.70 -2.19 8.41
C ALA A 132 3.78 -3.05 7.15
N GLY A 133 4.97 -3.56 6.81
CA GLY A 133 5.17 -4.46 5.68
C GLY A 133 4.46 -5.80 5.84
N LEU A 134 4.46 -6.39 7.04
CA LEU A 134 3.78 -7.64 7.34
C LEU A 134 2.26 -7.54 7.18
N ARG A 135 1.66 -6.35 7.38
CA ARG A 135 0.22 -6.12 7.17
C ARG A 135 -0.20 -6.13 5.70
N LEU A 136 0.73 -5.96 4.76
CA LEU A 136 0.46 -6.09 3.32
C LEU A 136 0.16 -7.54 2.89
N TRP A 137 0.33 -8.51 3.78
CA TRP A 137 -0.03 -9.89 3.48
C TRP A 137 -1.49 -10.04 3.06
N SER A 138 -2.42 -9.39 3.77
CA SER A 138 -3.85 -9.49 3.42
C SER A 138 -4.16 -8.89 2.05
N LEU A 139 -3.43 -7.86 1.62
CA LEU A 139 -3.51 -7.32 0.26
C LEU A 139 -3.05 -8.35 -0.78
N LEU A 140 -1.93 -9.05 -0.53
CA LEU A 140 -1.44 -10.09 -1.44
C LEU A 140 -2.40 -11.28 -1.54
N VAL A 141 -3.00 -11.68 -0.42
CA VAL A 141 -4.02 -12.75 -0.43
C VAL A 141 -5.29 -12.30 -1.15
N ALA A 142 -5.69 -11.04 -1.02
CA ALA A 142 -6.81 -10.48 -1.77
C ALA A 142 -6.54 -10.44 -3.29
N ILE A 143 -5.31 -10.07 -3.70
CA ILE A 143 -4.89 -10.15 -5.11
C ILE A 143 -4.96 -11.58 -5.63
N TYR A 144 -4.47 -12.55 -4.85
CA TYR A 144 -4.54 -13.96 -5.20
C TYR A 144 -6.00 -14.45 -5.31
N SER A 145 -6.84 -14.09 -4.34
CA SER A 145 -8.25 -14.47 -4.30
C SER A 145 -9.00 -13.96 -5.54
N TRP A 146 -8.79 -12.69 -5.88
CA TRP A 146 -9.38 -12.10 -7.08
C TRP A 146 -8.89 -12.79 -8.35
N GLU A 147 -7.59 -13.07 -8.46
CA GLU A 147 -7.03 -13.76 -9.64
C GLU A 147 -7.67 -15.13 -9.83
N ARG A 148 -7.80 -15.92 -8.75
CA ARG A 148 -8.44 -17.23 -8.82
C ARG A 148 -9.88 -17.14 -9.31
N ASP A 149 -10.65 -16.25 -8.69
CA ASP A 149 -12.10 -16.24 -8.89
C ASP A 149 -12.52 -15.51 -10.18
N TRP A 150 -11.69 -14.59 -10.70
CA TRP A 150 -12.05 -13.71 -11.82
C TRP A 150 -11.08 -13.69 -12.99
N ALA A 151 -9.92 -14.36 -12.91
CA ALA A 151 -8.99 -14.47 -14.03
C ALA A 151 -9.11 -15.80 -14.80
N GLY A 152 -9.97 -16.74 -14.35
CA GLY A 152 -10.14 -18.04 -15.00
C GLY A 152 -8.86 -18.88 -14.97
N ARG A 153 -8.06 -18.75 -13.91
CA ARG A 153 -6.83 -19.52 -13.69
C ARG A 153 -7.13 -20.71 -12.80
N GLU A 154 -6.85 -21.92 -13.28
CA GLU A 154 -7.04 -23.18 -12.54
C GLU A 154 -5.71 -23.72 -11.95
N ASP A 155 -4.58 -23.08 -12.31
CA ASP A 155 -3.21 -23.46 -12.00
C ASP A 155 -2.58 -22.57 -10.90
N LEU A 156 -3.41 -21.96 -10.05
CA LEU A 156 -2.91 -21.24 -8.89
C LEU A 156 -2.59 -22.20 -7.75
N LEU A 157 -1.51 -21.92 -7.01
CA LEU A 157 -1.16 -22.72 -5.84
C LEU A 157 -2.27 -22.67 -4.79
N PRO A 158 -2.64 -23.82 -4.17
CA PRO A 158 -3.62 -23.85 -3.09
C PRO A 158 -3.18 -22.99 -1.91
N LEU A 159 -4.11 -22.24 -1.32
CA LEU A 159 -3.88 -21.48 -0.09
C LEU A 159 -4.45 -22.25 1.10
N ILE A 160 -3.61 -23.02 1.80
CA ILE A 160 -4.06 -23.90 2.87
C ILE A 160 -4.22 -23.14 4.18
N HIS A 161 -5.40 -23.26 4.78
CA HIS A 161 -5.70 -22.77 6.13
C HIS A 161 -5.38 -23.83 7.18
N HIS A 162 -4.55 -23.48 8.17
CA HIS A 162 -4.03 -24.42 9.17
C HIS A 162 -5.10 -24.94 10.12
N SER A 163 -6.05 -24.10 10.54
CA SER A 163 -7.05 -24.52 11.54
C SER A 163 -8.04 -25.54 10.98
N CYS A 164 -8.44 -25.40 9.71
CA CYS A 164 -9.37 -26.34 9.08
C CYS A 164 -8.71 -27.36 8.14
N GLY A 165 -7.47 -27.14 7.70
CA GLY A 165 -6.73 -28.04 6.79
C GLY A 165 -7.14 -27.99 5.32
N HIS A 166 -8.04 -27.09 4.91
CA HIS A 166 -8.58 -27.01 3.55
C HIS A 166 -7.94 -25.86 2.75
N ASP A 167 -8.07 -25.89 1.42
CA ASP A 167 -7.88 -24.68 0.60
C ASP A 167 -8.89 -23.62 1.08
N ALA A 168 -8.35 -22.48 1.49
CA ALA A 168 -9.05 -21.47 2.24
C ALA A 168 -10.18 -20.81 1.44
N HIS A 169 -10.06 -20.76 0.11
CA HIS A 169 -10.94 -19.99 -0.76
C HIS A 169 -11.39 -18.63 -0.17
N PRO A 170 -10.45 -17.69 0.05
CA PRO A 170 -10.76 -16.47 0.82
C PRO A 170 -11.94 -15.68 0.26
N TYR A 171 -12.70 -15.02 1.14
CA TYR A 171 -13.67 -14.01 0.75
C TYR A 171 -13.59 -12.78 1.66
N LEU A 172 -13.93 -11.61 1.12
CA LEU A 172 -13.97 -10.36 1.88
C LEU A 172 -15.15 -10.34 2.86
N ALA A 173 -14.85 -10.01 4.12
CA ALA A 173 -15.83 -9.82 5.15
C ALA A 173 -15.58 -8.55 5.97
N CYS A 174 -16.64 -8.11 6.66
CA CYS A 174 -16.54 -7.01 7.61
C CYS A 174 -15.89 -7.48 8.91
N GLY A 175 -14.80 -6.86 9.34
CA GLY A 175 -14.11 -7.19 10.60
C GLY A 175 -14.88 -6.86 11.89
N SER A 176 -16.03 -6.18 11.79
CA SER A 176 -16.88 -5.86 12.95
C SER A 176 -18.03 -6.85 13.14
N CYS A 177 -18.68 -7.26 12.05
CA CYS A 177 -19.85 -8.16 12.11
C CYS A 177 -19.63 -9.51 11.43
N HIS A 178 -18.46 -9.73 10.83
CA HIS A 178 -18.03 -10.97 10.18
C HIS A 178 -18.94 -11.46 9.03
N LYS A 179 -19.79 -10.58 8.49
CA LYS A 179 -20.61 -10.91 7.32
C LYS A 179 -19.80 -10.71 6.03
N PRO A 180 -19.98 -11.59 5.02
CA PRO A 180 -19.47 -11.36 3.68
C PRO A 180 -19.95 -10.01 3.14
N MET A 181 -19.11 -9.34 2.36
CA MET A 181 -19.44 -8.03 1.81
C MET A 181 -18.77 -7.75 0.48
N THR A 182 -19.37 -6.83 -0.28
CA THR A 182 -18.87 -6.32 -1.55
C THR A 182 -18.79 -4.78 -1.52
N ALA A 183 -18.30 -4.18 -2.60
CA ALA A 183 -18.38 -2.72 -2.77
C ALA A 183 -19.81 -2.16 -2.65
N ARG A 184 -20.84 -2.97 -2.96
CA ARG A 184 -22.24 -2.53 -2.91
C ARG A 184 -22.74 -2.37 -1.48
N ASP A 185 -22.10 -3.05 -0.54
CA ASP A 185 -22.43 -3.06 0.89
C ASP A 185 -21.69 -1.95 1.65
N THR A 186 -20.99 -1.05 0.93
CA THR A 186 -20.22 0.04 1.54
C THR A 186 -20.69 1.43 1.15
N HIS A 187 -20.73 2.33 2.12
CA HIS A 187 -20.90 3.75 1.89
C HIS A 187 -19.55 4.44 2.11
N THR A 188 -19.21 5.39 1.26
CA THR A 188 -17.90 6.04 1.29
C THR A 188 -18.07 7.54 1.38
N GLU A 189 -17.52 8.13 2.43
CA GLU A 189 -17.42 9.56 2.62
C GLU A 189 -15.96 9.99 2.41
N ARG A 190 -15.79 11.08 1.68
CA ARG A 190 -14.47 11.62 1.39
C ARG A 190 -14.24 12.83 2.27
N GLY A 191 -13.10 12.88 2.95
CA GLY A 191 -12.64 14.11 3.56
C GLY A 191 -12.47 15.23 2.52
N PRO A 192 -12.54 16.51 2.93
CA PRO A 192 -12.47 17.66 2.02
C PRO A 192 -11.15 17.74 1.25
N LEU A 193 -10.08 17.11 1.77
CA LEU A 193 -8.75 17.03 1.16
C LEU A 193 -8.42 15.61 0.66
N ALA A 194 -9.38 14.68 0.68
CA ALA A 194 -9.22 13.31 0.24
C ALA A 194 -9.15 13.23 -1.29
N THR A 195 -8.04 13.74 -1.82
CA THR A 195 -7.69 13.64 -3.22
C THR A 195 -6.90 12.35 -3.43
N PHE A 196 -7.31 11.55 -4.42
CA PHE A 196 -6.58 10.33 -4.78
C PHE A 196 -5.26 10.67 -5.41
N SER A 197 -5.18 11.83 -6.08
CA SER A 197 -3.98 12.56 -6.43
C SER A 197 -4.26 13.73 -7.38
N ARG A 198 -3.58 14.87 -7.19
CA ARG A 198 -3.01 15.61 -8.34
C ARG A 198 -1.64 14.99 -8.57
N VAL A 199 -1.58 13.90 -9.35
CA VAL A 199 -0.36 13.07 -9.45
C VAL A 199 0.71 13.90 -10.21
N GLY A 200 1.44 14.75 -9.51
CA GLY A 200 2.68 15.36 -10.01
C GLY A 200 3.79 14.32 -9.96
N LEU A 201 3.73 13.27 -10.80
CA LEU A 201 4.80 12.27 -10.80
C LEU A 201 5.99 12.73 -11.65
N ALA A 202 7.13 12.79 -10.98
CA ALA A 202 8.45 12.80 -11.59
C ALA A 202 8.57 11.73 -12.68
N ARG A 203 9.30 12.12 -13.73
CA ARG A 203 9.53 11.42 -15.01
C ARG A 203 9.47 9.88 -14.91
N GLN A 204 8.60 9.32 -15.76
CA GLN A 204 8.41 7.88 -15.95
C GLN A 204 9.72 7.16 -16.31
N HIS A 205 10.01 6.05 -15.63
CA HIS A 205 10.75 4.98 -16.27
C HIS A 205 9.79 4.24 -17.20
N ARG A 206 10.03 4.37 -18.50
CA ARG A 206 9.36 3.61 -19.56
C ARG A 206 9.25 2.14 -19.16
N ARG A 207 8.07 1.56 -19.39
CA ARG A 207 7.72 0.13 -19.21
C ARG A 207 8.89 -0.74 -19.68
N THR A 208 9.73 -1.18 -18.75
CA THR A 208 10.72 -2.20 -19.05
C THR A 208 9.94 -3.49 -18.97
N THR A 209 9.61 -4.07 -20.12
CA THR A 209 9.10 -5.45 -20.19
C THR A 209 10.10 -6.30 -19.40
N PRO A 210 9.66 -7.02 -18.36
CA PRO A 210 10.56 -7.84 -17.59
C PRO A 210 11.34 -8.78 -18.53
N ARG A 211 12.66 -8.88 -18.36
CA ARG A 211 13.44 -9.94 -19.00
C ARG A 211 13.17 -11.22 -18.23
N GLY A 212 12.31 -12.08 -18.76
CA GLY A 212 11.91 -13.34 -18.14
C GLY A 212 10.46 -13.68 -18.44
N ASP A 213 10.15 -14.97 -18.60
CA ASP A 213 8.80 -15.44 -18.83
C ASP A 213 8.03 -15.57 -17.51
N PHE A 214 7.65 -14.44 -16.91
CA PHE A 214 6.81 -14.43 -15.70
C PHE A 214 5.45 -15.11 -15.92
N ARG A 215 5.05 -15.40 -17.18
CA ARG A 215 3.81 -16.11 -17.47
C ARG A 215 3.82 -17.55 -16.92
N THR A 216 4.99 -18.11 -16.63
CA THR A 216 5.16 -19.46 -16.06
C THR A 216 5.54 -19.44 -14.58
N ASP A 217 5.51 -18.28 -13.91
CA ASP A 217 5.82 -18.17 -12.49
C ASP A 217 4.64 -18.69 -11.63
N ILE A 218 4.73 -19.98 -11.32
CA ILE A 218 3.78 -20.76 -10.52
C ILE A 218 3.67 -20.21 -9.08
N ILE A 219 4.72 -19.55 -8.58
CA ILE A 219 4.80 -19.12 -7.16
C ILE A 219 3.88 -17.93 -6.88
N GLY A 220 3.29 -17.34 -7.92
CA GLY A 220 2.14 -16.44 -7.75
C GLY A 220 2.02 -15.35 -8.79
N TYR A 221 2.42 -15.58 -10.03
CA TYR A 221 2.11 -14.60 -11.06
C TYR A 221 0.59 -14.49 -11.22
N CYS A 222 0.06 -13.36 -10.75
CA CYS A 222 -1.32 -12.92 -10.93
C CYS A 222 -1.32 -11.91 -12.10
N PRO A 223 -1.18 -12.37 -13.37
CA PRO A 223 -1.05 -11.49 -14.53
C PRO A 223 -2.19 -10.50 -14.62
N SER A 224 -3.42 -10.96 -14.40
CA SER A 224 -4.62 -10.16 -14.63
C SER A 224 -4.71 -9.04 -13.60
N SER A 225 -4.45 -9.37 -12.33
CA SER A 225 -4.35 -8.40 -11.25
C SER A 225 -3.20 -7.41 -11.46
N LEU A 226 -2.04 -7.86 -11.94
CA LEU A 226 -0.91 -6.99 -12.27
C LEU A 226 -1.14 -6.13 -13.52
N GLU A 227 -2.08 -6.49 -14.39
CA GLU A 227 -2.50 -5.61 -15.47
C GLU A 227 -3.46 -4.50 -14.99
N ILE A 228 -4.15 -4.73 -13.87
CA ILE A 228 -5.04 -3.76 -13.22
C ILE A 228 -4.25 -2.85 -12.26
N LEU A 229 -3.35 -3.40 -11.46
CA LEU A 229 -2.57 -2.66 -10.44
C LEU A 229 -1.14 -2.31 -10.87
N GLY A 230 -0.57 -2.99 -11.86
CA GLY A 230 0.86 -2.89 -12.16
C GLY A 230 1.32 -1.57 -12.78
N ASP A 231 0.42 -0.59 -12.89
CA ASP A 231 0.78 0.79 -13.08
C ASP A 231 -0.08 1.74 -12.23
N ARG A 232 0.57 2.82 -11.79
CA ARG A 232 -0.01 3.81 -10.88
C ARG A 232 -1.27 4.45 -11.44
N TRP A 233 -1.31 4.73 -12.75
CA TRP A 233 -2.48 5.34 -13.37
C TRP A 233 -3.68 4.40 -13.39
N SER A 234 -3.50 3.12 -13.74
CA SER A 234 -4.57 2.13 -13.66
C SER A 234 -5.12 2.01 -12.24
N THR A 235 -4.24 1.94 -11.25
CA THR A 235 -4.62 1.87 -9.83
C THR A 235 -5.44 3.10 -9.40
N SER A 236 -5.03 4.31 -9.79
CA SER A 236 -5.77 5.54 -9.49
C SER A 236 -7.09 5.68 -10.26
N VAL A 237 -7.14 5.25 -11.53
CA VAL A 237 -8.39 5.22 -12.32
C VAL A 237 -9.39 4.27 -11.70
N LEU A 238 -8.95 3.09 -11.26
CA LEU A 238 -9.82 2.13 -10.58
C LEU A 238 -10.32 2.67 -9.24
N ALA A 239 -9.44 3.29 -8.45
CA ALA A 239 -9.83 3.95 -7.20
C ALA A 239 -10.90 5.03 -7.44
N ALA A 240 -10.71 5.91 -8.43
CA ALA A 240 -11.71 6.92 -8.80
C ALA A 240 -13.05 6.29 -9.25
N ALA A 241 -13.01 5.17 -9.98
CA ALA A 241 -14.22 4.47 -10.41
C ALA A 241 -15.03 3.89 -9.24
N PHE A 242 -14.37 3.32 -8.22
CA PHE A 242 -15.02 2.84 -6.99
C PHE A 242 -15.77 3.94 -6.26
N LEU A 243 -15.31 5.18 -6.42
CA LEU A 243 -15.85 6.34 -5.74
C LEU A 243 -16.83 7.13 -6.60
N GLY A 244 -17.36 6.49 -7.64
CA GLY A 244 -18.43 7.04 -8.44
C GLY A 244 -17.99 7.98 -9.56
N VAL A 245 -16.68 8.13 -9.85
CA VAL A 245 -16.24 8.84 -11.05
C VAL A 245 -16.56 7.99 -12.27
N ARG A 246 -17.34 8.55 -13.22
CA ARG A 246 -17.83 7.79 -14.38
C ARG A 246 -17.55 8.45 -15.73
N ARG A 247 -17.37 9.78 -15.80
CA ARG A 247 -17.16 10.47 -17.08
C ARG A 247 -15.69 10.77 -17.28
N PHE A 248 -15.27 10.82 -18.54
CA PHE A 248 -13.89 11.10 -18.92
C PHE A 248 -13.36 12.41 -18.30
N VAL A 249 -14.13 13.50 -18.43
CA VAL A 249 -13.75 14.82 -17.89
C VAL A 249 -13.59 14.77 -16.37
N ASP A 250 -14.48 14.06 -15.67
CA ASP A 250 -14.41 13.92 -14.22
C ASP A 250 -13.17 13.13 -13.79
N PHE A 251 -12.80 12.07 -14.51
CA PHE A 251 -11.52 11.36 -14.28
C PHE A 251 -10.31 12.26 -14.48
N GLN A 252 -10.31 13.11 -15.51
CA GLN A 252 -9.20 14.03 -15.75
C GLN A 252 -9.06 15.05 -14.64
N ASN A 253 -10.18 15.66 -14.24
CA ASN A 253 -10.21 16.66 -13.18
C ASN A 253 -9.77 16.05 -11.84
N GLU A 254 -10.23 14.84 -11.54
CA GLU A 254 -9.92 14.14 -10.30
C GLU A 254 -8.44 13.73 -10.21
N LEU A 255 -7.86 13.23 -11.30
CA LEU A 255 -6.56 12.56 -11.29
C LEU A 255 -5.39 13.44 -11.80
N GLY A 256 -5.69 14.52 -12.52
CA GLY A 256 -4.68 15.33 -13.21
C GLY A 256 -3.95 14.56 -14.31
N ILE A 257 -4.55 13.50 -14.84
CA ILE A 257 -3.96 12.60 -15.83
C ILE A 257 -4.03 13.19 -17.25
N ALA A 258 -2.96 13.03 -18.03
CA ALA A 258 -2.96 13.45 -19.43
C ALA A 258 -4.04 12.72 -20.25
N PRO A 259 -4.79 13.41 -21.16
CA PRO A 259 -5.90 12.83 -21.89
C PRO A 259 -5.56 11.54 -22.66
N SER A 260 -4.38 11.48 -23.29
CA SER A 260 -3.91 10.31 -24.03
C SER A 260 -3.71 9.11 -23.12
N VAL A 261 -3.05 9.31 -21.97
CA VAL A 261 -2.82 8.26 -20.97
C VAL A 261 -4.16 7.76 -20.41
N LEU A 262 -5.08 8.66 -20.08
CA LEU A 262 -6.41 8.26 -19.60
C LEU A 262 -7.18 7.46 -20.65
N THR A 263 -7.12 7.87 -21.92
CA THR A 263 -7.76 7.14 -23.03
C THR A 263 -7.25 5.72 -23.12
N ASP A 264 -5.92 5.54 -23.10
CA ASP A 264 -5.29 4.22 -23.14
C ASP A 264 -5.71 3.35 -21.95
N ARG A 265 -5.80 3.93 -20.74
CA ARG A 265 -6.20 3.20 -19.52
C ARG A 265 -7.66 2.80 -19.51
N LEU A 266 -8.56 3.70 -19.86
CA LEU A 266 -9.98 3.39 -19.95
C LEU A 266 -10.24 2.34 -21.02
N LYS A 267 -9.60 2.44 -22.18
CA LYS A 267 -9.66 1.41 -23.23
C LYS A 267 -9.18 0.07 -22.69
N ARG A 268 -8.04 0.03 -22.00
CA ARG A 268 -7.50 -1.20 -21.42
C ARG A 268 -8.44 -1.83 -20.39
N PHE A 269 -9.06 -1.03 -19.53
CA PHE A 269 -10.03 -1.52 -18.55
C PHE A 269 -11.31 -2.04 -19.19
N VAL A 270 -11.73 -1.49 -20.34
CA VAL A 270 -12.84 -2.04 -21.13
C VAL A 270 -12.43 -3.38 -21.77
N GLU A 271 -11.25 -3.47 -22.37
CA GLU A 271 -10.73 -4.72 -22.93
C GLU A 271 -10.59 -5.84 -21.88
N LEU A 272 -10.19 -5.50 -20.66
CA LEU A 272 -10.09 -6.43 -19.54
C LEU A 272 -11.44 -6.78 -18.91
N GLY A 273 -12.53 -6.12 -19.34
CA GLY A 273 -13.85 -6.29 -18.75
C GLY A 273 -13.94 -5.80 -17.30
N VAL A 274 -13.09 -4.87 -16.88
CA VAL A 274 -13.13 -4.20 -15.57
C VAL A 274 -14.12 -3.04 -15.59
N LEU A 275 -14.14 -2.29 -16.69
CA LEU A 275 -15.11 -1.24 -16.97
C LEU A 275 -15.94 -1.62 -18.20
N GLN A 276 -17.15 -1.07 -18.27
CA GLN A 276 -17.99 -1.12 -19.47
C GLN A 276 -18.46 0.29 -19.84
N PRO A 277 -18.48 0.63 -21.14
CA PRO A 277 -19.10 1.86 -21.59
C PRO A 277 -20.61 1.83 -21.34
N ALA A 278 -21.16 2.97 -20.95
CA ALA A 278 -22.58 3.16 -20.70
C ALA A 278 -23.09 4.42 -21.41
N THR A 279 -24.42 4.57 -21.45
CA THR A 279 -25.11 5.73 -22.01
C THR A 279 -24.53 7.05 -21.48
N GLY A 280 -24.37 8.04 -22.36
CA GLY A 280 -23.84 9.36 -21.98
C GLY A 280 -22.32 9.41 -21.82
N ARG A 281 -21.57 8.55 -22.54
CA ARG A 281 -20.09 8.49 -22.50
C ARG A 281 -19.55 8.27 -21.08
N GLN A 282 -20.25 7.43 -20.32
CA GLN A 282 -19.86 7.02 -18.98
C GLN A 282 -19.14 5.67 -19.01
N TYR A 283 -18.27 5.43 -18.04
CA TYR A 283 -17.65 4.14 -17.77
C TYR A 283 -18.15 3.63 -16.43
N ARG A 284 -18.65 2.40 -16.37
CA ARG A 284 -19.15 1.77 -15.14
C ARG A 284 -18.35 0.52 -14.83
N LEU A 285 -18.12 0.24 -13.55
CA LEU A 285 -17.56 -1.05 -13.12
C LEU A 285 -18.49 -2.18 -13.54
N THR A 286 -17.90 -3.24 -14.10
CA THR A 286 -18.55 -4.54 -14.30
C THR A 286 -18.55 -5.31 -12.98
N ASP A 287 -19.13 -6.51 -12.95
CA ASP A 287 -19.01 -7.38 -11.77
C ASP A 287 -17.55 -7.79 -11.51
N ARG A 288 -16.76 -8.04 -12.57
CA ARG A 288 -15.31 -8.28 -12.47
C ARG A 288 -14.55 -7.11 -11.87
N GLY A 289 -14.89 -5.88 -12.28
CA GLY A 289 -14.31 -4.66 -11.71
C GLY A 289 -14.74 -4.42 -10.27
N LEU A 290 -16.01 -4.66 -9.94
CA LEU A 290 -16.53 -4.55 -8.58
C LEU A 290 -15.90 -5.57 -7.63
N ALA A 291 -15.60 -6.78 -8.09
CA ALA A 291 -14.93 -7.79 -7.30
C ALA A 291 -13.52 -7.38 -6.85
N PHE A 292 -12.84 -6.52 -7.62
CA PHE A 292 -11.52 -5.99 -7.24
C PHE A 292 -11.56 -5.09 -5.99
N PHE A 293 -12.77 -4.82 -5.46
CA PHE A 293 -12.96 -4.03 -4.26
C PHE A 293 -12.25 -4.61 -3.03
N GLU A 294 -12.09 -5.93 -2.92
CA GLU A 294 -11.34 -6.52 -1.81
C GLU A 294 -9.90 -6.00 -1.76
N VAL A 295 -9.25 -5.90 -2.92
CA VAL A 295 -7.90 -5.39 -3.05
C VAL A 295 -7.85 -3.90 -2.74
N PHE A 296 -8.83 -3.13 -3.26
CA PHE A 296 -8.95 -1.70 -2.97
C PHE A 296 -9.18 -1.43 -1.47
N ALA A 297 -10.05 -2.19 -0.82
CA ALA A 297 -10.35 -2.05 0.60
C ALA A 297 -9.12 -2.30 1.47
N PHE A 298 -8.34 -3.36 1.20
CA PHE A 298 -7.08 -3.61 1.91
C PHE A 298 -6.02 -2.55 1.64
N LEU A 299 -5.94 -2.03 0.41
CA LEU A 299 -5.02 -0.95 0.06
C LEU A 299 -5.35 0.32 0.85
N VAL A 300 -6.59 0.78 0.83
CA VAL A 300 -7.04 1.97 1.58
C VAL A 300 -6.83 1.76 3.08
N TYR A 301 -7.25 0.61 3.62
CA TYR A 301 -7.11 0.31 5.03
C TYR A 301 -5.65 0.32 5.48
N TRP A 302 -4.74 -0.27 4.70
CA TRP A 302 -3.31 -0.24 4.98
C TRP A 302 -2.74 1.18 4.86
N ALA A 303 -3.09 1.91 3.80
CA ALA A 303 -2.55 3.23 3.53
C ALA A 303 -2.93 4.25 4.62
N GLN A 304 -4.19 4.29 5.04
CA GLN A 304 -4.63 5.20 6.11
C GLN A 304 -3.98 4.88 7.45
N ARG A 305 -3.71 3.59 7.69
CA ARG A 305 -3.12 3.12 8.93
C ARG A 305 -1.61 3.38 9.03
N GLU A 306 -0.89 3.13 7.93
CA GLU A 306 0.58 3.09 7.95
C GLU A 306 1.21 4.33 7.27
N LEU A 307 0.44 5.10 6.49
CA LEU A 307 0.88 6.31 5.79
C LEU A 307 -0.01 7.50 6.15
N PRO A 308 0.03 8.04 7.38
CA PRO A 308 -0.87 9.12 7.82
C PRO A 308 -0.74 10.36 6.92
N GLY A 309 -1.85 10.75 6.28
CA GLY A 309 -1.92 11.96 5.44
C GLY A 309 -2.22 13.22 6.24
N PRO A 310 -2.29 14.40 5.58
CA PRO A 310 -2.85 15.60 6.20
C PRO A 310 -4.27 15.35 6.74
N GLU A 311 -4.66 16.05 7.81
CA GLU A 311 -6.02 15.96 8.35
C GLU A 311 -7.07 16.23 7.26
N GLY A 312 -8.15 15.44 7.26
CA GLY A 312 -9.20 15.56 6.25
C GLY A 312 -8.86 14.96 4.88
N SER A 313 -7.75 14.23 4.75
CA SER A 313 -7.39 13.48 3.54
C SER A 313 -7.83 12.00 3.55
N ASP A 314 -8.56 11.59 4.59
CA ASP A 314 -9.05 10.23 4.77
C ASP A 314 -10.29 9.91 3.93
N LEU A 315 -10.47 8.63 3.68
CA LEU A 315 -11.60 8.01 3.01
C LEU A 315 -12.34 7.10 4.00
N ASP A 316 -13.42 7.63 4.55
CA ASP A 316 -14.26 6.91 5.50
C ASP A 316 -15.17 5.94 4.76
N ILE A 317 -14.79 4.68 4.76
CA ILE A 317 -15.62 3.59 4.23
C ILE A 317 -16.36 2.96 5.40
N THR A 318 -17.69 2.88 5.31
CA THR A 318 -18.56 2.26 6.31
C THR A 318 -19.27 1.05 5.71
N HIS A 319 -19.44 -0.02 6.48
CA HIS A 319 -20.23 -1.17 6.08
C HIS A 319 -21.71 -0.89 6.35
N LYS A 320 -22.53 -0.69 5.31
CA LYS A 320 -23.93 -0.25 5.43
C LYS A 320 -24.78 -1.14 6.35
N PRO A 321 -24.71 -2.49 6.27
CA PRO A 321 -25.53 -3.37 7.09
C PRO A 321 -25.26 -3.28 8.60
N CYS A 322 -24.04 -2.95 9.05
CA CYS A 322 -23.73 -2.86 10.48
C CYS A 322 -23.38 -1.44 10.96
N GLY A 323 -23.26 -0.47 10.05
CA GLY A 323 -22.93 0.92 10.34
C GLY A 323 -21.50 1.17 10.84
N SER A 324 -20.67 0.13 10.95
CA SER A 324 -19.31 0.26 11.47
C SER A 324 -18.33 0.76 10.39
N PRO A 325 -17.27 1.52 10.78
CA PRO A 325 -16.14 1.77 9.91
C PRO A 325 -15.55 0.46 9.38
N LEU A 326 -15.23 0.43 8.08
CA LEU A 326 -14.76 -0.76 7.40
C LEU A 326 -13.38 -1.16 7.92
N ARG A 327 -13.31 -2.33 8.53
CA ARG A 327 -12.08 -3.08 8.77
C ARG A 327 -12.13 -4.32 7.90
N PRO A 328 -11.47 -4.34 6.73
CA PRO A 328 -11.54 -5.50 5.84
C PRO A 328 -10.81 -6.67 6.49
N VAL A 329 -11.43 -7.85 6.46
CA VAL A 329 -10.79 -9.12 6.81
C VAL A 329 -11.08 -10.13 5.71
N LEU A 330 -10.19 -11.11 5.56
CA LEU A 330 -10.45 -12.27 4.72
C LEU A 330 -10.88 -13.42 5.62
N GLN A 331 -11.94 -14.12 5.24
CA GLN A 331 -12.40 -15.32 5.93
C GLN A 331 -12.27 -16.54 5.03
N CYS A 332 -12.09 -17.70 5.66
CA CYS A 332 -12.05 -18.99 4.99
C CYS A 332 -13.46 -19.38 4.53
N ARG A 333 -13.67 -19.71 3.25
CA ARG A 333 -14.97 -20.21 2.76
C ARG A 333 -15.39 -21.55 3.37
N HIS A 334 -14.45 -22.33 3.90
CA HIS A 334 -14.75 -23.64 4.48
C HIS A 334 -15.23 -23.56 5.94
N CYS A 335 -14.70 -22.63 6.74
CA CYS A 335 -14.96 -22.57 8.19
C CYS A 335 -15.35 -21.19 8.72
N ASP A 336 -15.44 -20.18 7.86
CA ASP A 336 -15.75 -18.78 8.16
C ASP A 336 -14.81 -18.10 9.18
N GLU A 337 -13.70 -18.75 9.58
CA GLU A 337 -12.69 -18.13 10.44
C GLU A 337 -11.87 -17.08 9.69
N VAL A 338 -11.42 -16.05 10.41
CA VAL A 338 -10.56 -15.00 9.86
C VAL A 338 -9.18 -15.55 9.54
N LEU A 339 -8.72 -15.35 8.31
CA LEU A 339 -7.43 -15.79 7.81
C LEU A 339 -6.30 -14.89 8.31
N ALA A 340 -5.75 -15.23 9.47
CA ALA A 340 -4.55 -14.58 9.98
C ALA A 340 -3.30 -15.02 9.19
N ARG A 341 -2.34 -14.10 8.98
CA ARG A 341 -1.12 -14.36 8.19
C ARG A 341 -0.37 -15.64 8.58
N ARG A 342 -0.32 -15.97 9.87
CA ARG A 342 0.44 -17.12 10.39
C ARG A 342 -0.32 -18.44 10.26
N GLU A 343 -1.63 -18.39 10.01
CA GLU A 343 -2.52 -19.55 9.92
C GLU A 343 -2.78 -19.97 8.47
N ILE A 344 -2.17 -19.29 7.49
CA ILE A 344 -2.30 -19.64 6.07
C ILE A 344 -0.93 -19.74 5.41
N HIS A 345 -0.82 -20.65 4.44
CA HIS A 345 0.36 -20.77 3.58
C HIS A 345 -0.04 -21.24 2.19
N PHE A 346 0.75 -20.87 1.19
CA PHE A 346 0.65 -21.47 -0.13
C PHE A 346 1.35 -22.83 -0.11
N ASP A 347 0.67 -23.88 -0.58
CA ASP A 347 1.29 -25.17 -0.77
C ASP A 347 2.17 -25.14 -2.02
N LEU A 348 3.46 -24.89 -1.83
CA LEU A 348 4.46 -24.86 -2.91
C LEU A 348 4.79 -26.25 -3.47
N SER A 349 4.33 -27.33 -2.82
CA SER A 349 4.55 -28.71 -3.27
C SER A 349 3.44 -29.22 -4.19
N ALA A 350 2.29 -28.55 -4.19
CA ALA A 350 1.17 -28.88 -5.07
C ALA A 350 1.55 -28.67 -6.54
N THR A 351 1.16 -29.63 -7.39
CA THR A 351 1.24 -29.45 -8.85
C THR A 351 0.04 -28.62 -9.29
N PRO A 352 0.24 -27.48 -9.97
CA PRO A 352 -0.86 -26.68 -10.48
C PRO A 352 -1.82 -27.49 -11.37
N GLY A 353 -3.13 -27.38 -11.15
CA GLY A 353 -4.16 -28.04 -11.96
C GLY A 353 -4.45 -29.50 -11.62
N GLN A 354 -4.05 -30.00 -10.44
CA GLN A 354 -4.53 -31.27 -9.88
C GLN A 354 -5.37 -30.99 -8.62
N ALA A 355 -6.61 -30.55 -8.81
CA ALA A 355 -7.63 -30.49 -7.76
C ALA A 355 -8.94 -31.09 -8.28
#